data_AF-A0A6V7TP54-F1
#
_entry.id   AF-A0A6V7TP54-F1
#
_cell.length_a   1.000
_cell.length_b   1.000
_cell.length_c   1.000
_cell.angle_alpha   90.00
_cell.angle_beta   90.00
_cell.angle_gamma   90.00
#
_symmetry.space_group_name_H-M   'P 1'
#
loop_
_entity.id
_entity.type
_entity.pdbx_description
1 polymer ?
#
loop_
_entity_poly.entity_id
_entity_poly.type
_entity_poly.pdbx_seq_one_letter_code
_entity_poly.pdbx_strand_id
1 'polypeptide(L)' 'MQIRETMKNIVDQKRREMFYGDNLGYSVLTGSLLKEIRENCSLERIKQYHEKYYNLDNVLINFELASIY' A
#
# COMPACT_ATOMS: atom_id res chain seq x y z
N MET A 1 -22.41 -12.66 0.99
CA MET A 1 -20.98 -12.83 1.37
C MET A 1 -20.14 -11.59 1.06
N GLN A 2 -20.13 -11.08 -0.19
CA GLN A 2 -19.35 -9.89 -0.60
C GLN A 2 -19.60 -8.59 0.20
N ILE A 3 -20.86 -8.26 0.52
CA ILE A 3 -21.20 -7.03 1.26
C ILE A 3 -20.53 -6.97 2.65
N ARG A 4 -20.39 -8.14 3.29
CA ARG A 4 -19.81 -8.26 4.63
C ARG A 4 -18.30 -7.99 4.61
N GLU A 5 -17.63 -8.48 3.57
CA GLU A 5 -16.21 -8.20 3.29
C GLU A 5 -15.97 -6.71 3.05
N THR A 6 -16.83 -6.08 2.23
CA THR A 6 -16.77 -4.65 1.95
C THR A 6 -16.92 -3.81 3.23
N MET A 7 -17.89 -4.14 4.08
CA MET A 7 -18.11 -3.42 5.34
C MET A 7 -16.95 -3.59 6.31
N LYS A 8 -16.35 -4.79 6.38
CA LYS A 8 -15.16 -5.04 7.18
C LYS A 8 -13.99 -4.14 6.74
N ASN A 9 -13.74 -4.05 5.43
CA ASN A 9 -12.66 -3.22 4.89
C ASN A 9 -12.85 -1.72 5.21
N ILE A 10 -14.09 -1.22 5.14
CA ILE A 10 -14.41 0.18 5.48
C ILE A 10 -14.14 0.45 6.97
N VAL A 11 -14.57 -0.46 7.85
CA VAL A 11 -14.36 -0.34 9.30
C VAL A 11 -12.87 -0.39 9.65
N ASP A 12 -12.12 -1.32 9.04
CA ASP A 12 -10.67 -1.45 9.27
C ASP A 12 -9.92 -0.21 8.77
N GLN A 13 -10.33 0.39 7.65
CA GLN A 13 -9.78 1.67 7.19
C GLN A 13 -10.03 2.78 8.21
N LYS A 14 -11.28 2.96 8.65
CA LYS A 14 -11.63 4.00 9.63
C LYS A 14 -10.88 3.83 10.95
N ARG A 15 -10.65 2.58 11.38
CA ARG A 15 -9.79 2.29 12.53
C ARG A 15 -8.36 2.74 12.29
N ARG A 16 -7.74 2.41 11.15
CA ARG A 16 -6.38 2.87 10.83
C ARG A 16 -6.28 4.39 10.82
N GLU A 17 -7.25 5.09 10.23
CA GLU A 17 -7.32 6.56 10.27
C GLU A 17 -7.34 7.10 11.70
N MET A 18 -8.13 6.50 12.60
CA MET A 18 -8.22 6.92 14.01
C MET A 18 -6.95 6.59 14.83
N PHE A 19 -6.34 5.41 14.62
CA PHE A 19 -5.19 4.97 15.41
C PHE A 19 -3.87 5.61 14.96
N TYR A 20 -3.69 5.79 13.64
CA TYR A 20 -2.42 6.28 13.09
C TYR A 20 -2.44 7.79 12.81
N GLY A 21 -3.62 8.45 12.83
CA GLY A 21 -3.74 9.90 12.66
C GLY A 21 -3.00 10.42 11.42
N ASP A 22 -2.20 11.46 11.61
CA ASP A 22 -1.37 12.07 10.55
C ASP A 22 -0.10 11.27 10.21
N ASN A 23 0.07 10.05 10.75
CA ASN A 23 1.09 9.14 10.27
C ASN A 23 0.73 8.64 8.87
N LEU A 24 1.15 9.44 7.88
CA LEU A 24 0.77 9.39 6.47
C LEU A 24 0.90 8.01 5.81
N GLY A 25 1.78 7.13 6.31
CA GLY A 25 2.01 5.82 5.71
C GLY A 25 0.99 4.75 6.12
N TYR A 26 0.52 4.79 7.37
CA TYR A 26 -0.33 3.72 7.94
C TYR A 26 -1.81 4.10 8.00
N SER A 27 -2.14 5.38 7.95
CA SER A 27 -3.52 5.86 7.89
C SER A 27 -4.13 5.82 6.48
N VAL A 28 -3.30 5.73 5.44
CA VAL A 28 -3.75 5.73 4.04
C VAL A 28 -4.23 4.35 3.56
N LEU A 29 -5.14 4.38 2.58
CA LEU A 29 -5.55 3.18 1.84
C LEU A 29 -4.57 2.94 0.70
N THR A 30 -3.67 1.97 0.84
CA THR A 30 -2.62 1.65 -0.17
C THR A 30 -3.19 1.15 -1.50
N GLY A 31 -4.37 0.51 -1.49
CA GLY A 31 -5.13 0.18 -2.69
C GLY A 31 -5.84 1.37 -3.35
N SER A 32 -5.81 2.52 -2.67
CA SER A 32 -6.45 3.79 -3.04
C SER A 32 -7.97 3.73 -3.25
N LEU A 33 -8.60 4.90 -3.30
CA LEU A 33 -10.01 5.02 -3.69
C LEU A 33 -10.10 5.14 -5.20
N LEU A 34 -11.18 4.64 -5.80
CA LEU A 34 -11.39 4.75 -7.25
C LEU A 34 -11.28 6.19 -7.78
N LYS A 35 -11.75 7.16 -7.00
CA LYS A 35 -11.63 8.58 -7.31
C LYS A 35 -10.16 9.02 -7.39
N GLU A 36 -9.39 8.71 -6.35
CA GLU A 36 -7.97 9.03 -6.25
C GLU A 36 -7.15 8.38 -7.37
N ILE A 37 -7.46 7.14 -7.73
CA ILE A 37 -6.80 6.48 -8.87
C ILE A 37 -7.08 7.25 -10.17
N ARG A 38 -8.32 7.66 -10.42
CA ARG A 38 -8.68 8.39 -11.66
C ARG A 38 -8.04 9.77 -11.73
N GLU A 39 -7.92 10.46 -10.61
CA GLU A 39 -7.46 11.85 -10.55
C GLU A 39 -5.93 11.95 -10.42
N ASN A 40 -5.30 11.02 -9.68
CA ASN A 40 -3.91 11.14 -9.26
C ASN A 40 -2.98 10.05 -9.81
N CYS A 41 -3.48 9.01 -10.48
CA CYS A 41 -2.65 7.96 -11.07
C CYS A 41 -2.15 8.38 -12.46
N SER A 42 -1.05 9.12 -12.51
CA SER A 42 -0.36 9.46 -13.77
C SER A 42 0.89 8.61 -13.98
N LEU A 43 1.27 8.40 -15.24
CA LEU A 43 2.49 7.67 -15.59
C LEU A 43 3.74 8.27 -14.94
N GLU A 44 3.80 9.60 -14.86
CA GLU A 44 4.91 10.32 -14.24
C GLU A 44 5.02 10.03 -12.74
N ARG A 45 3.89 10.07 -12.02
CA ARG A 45 3.85 9.77 -10.58
C ARG A 45 4.21 8.32 -10.29
N ILE A 46 3.79 7.38 -11.16
CA ILE A 46 4.19 5.97 -11.06
C ILE A 46 5.70 5.83 -11.21
N LYS A 47 6.32 6.48 -12.22
CA LYS A 47 7.77 6.43 -12.43
C LYS A 47 8.54 7.00 -11.23
N GLN A 48 8.12 8.15 -10.73
CA GLN A 48 8.73 8.78 -9.55
C GLN A 48 8.63 7.88 -8.31
N TYR A 49 7.48 7.24 -8.10
CA TYR A 49 7.31 6.29 -6.99
C TYR A 49 8.25 5.08 -7.14
N HIS A 50 8.34 4.51 -8.34
CA HIS A 50 9.22 3.38 -8.61
C HIS A 50 10.69 3.73 -8.36
N GLU A 51 11.17 4.85 -8.91
CA GLU A 51 12.54 5.31 -8.71
C GLU A 51 12.87 5.51 -7.21
N LYS A 52 11.92 6.06 -6.46
CA LYS A 52 12.10 6.33 -5.03
C LYS A 52 12.17 5.07 -4.16
N TYR A 53 11.36 4.05 -4.44
CA TYR A 53 11.17 2.92 -3.52
C TYR A 53 11.71 1.57 -4.03
N TYR A 54 11.95 1.40 -5.33
CA TYR A 54 12.42 0.15 -5.93
C TYR A 54 13.92 0.16 -6.25
N ASN A 55 14.70 1.08 -5.68
CA ASN A 55 16.15 0.98 -5.72
C ASN A 55 16.64 -0.19 -4.83
N LEU A 56 17.80 -0.76 -5.17
CA LEU A 56 18.34 -1.93 -4.49
C LEU A 56 18.62 -1.69 -3.00
N ASP A 57 18.96 -0.46 -2.62
CA ASP A 57 19.23 -0.09 -1.23
C ASP A 57 17.98 -0.18 -0.33
N ASN A 58 16.78 -0.11 -0.93
CA ASN A 58 15.50 -0.20 -0.24
C ASN A 58 14.79 -1.55 -0.42
N VAL A 59 15.41 -2.51 -1.11
CA VAL A 59 14.85 -3.84 -1.35
C VAL A 59 15.48 -4.86 -0.41
N LEU A 60 14.66 -5.47 0.45
CA LEU A 60 15.07 -6.64 1.22
C LEU A 60 15.03 -7.88 0.32
N ILE A 61 16.21 -8.35 -0.08
CA ILE A 61 16.34 -9.60 -0.85
C ILE A 61 16.50 -10.76 0.14
N ASN A 62 15.50 -11.63 0.19
CA ASN A 62 15.57 -12.86 0.98
C ASN A 62 16.00 -14.04 0.09
N PHE A 63 17.06 -14.74 0.48
CA PHE A 63 17.53 -15.96 -0.17
C PHE A 63 17.18 -17.18 0.69
N GLU A 64 15.88 -17.46 0.87
CA GLU A 64 15.45 -18.77 1.36
C GLU A 64 15.48 -19.76 0.20
N LEU A 65 16.64 -20.37 -0.04
CA LEU A 65 16.87 -21.71 -0.59
C LEU A 65 18.38 -21.92 -0.83
N ALA A 66 19.10 -22.29 0.22
CA ALA A 66 20.35 -23.05 0.12
C ALA A 66 20.62 -23.84 1.42
N SER A 67 19.58 -24.46 1.98
CA SER A 67 19.72 -25.52 2.98
C SER A 67 19.07 -26.80 2.42
N ILE A 68 19.53 -27.19 1.24
CA ILE A 68 19.38 -28.55 0.71
C ILE A 68 20.80 -29.01 0.37
N TYR A 69 21.64 -29.20 1.38
CA TYR A 69 22.79 -30.11 1.42
C TYR A 69 23.14 -30.40 2.87
#